data_AF-A0A2Z6NRT0-F1
#
_entry.id   AF-A0A2Z6NRT0-F1
#
_cell.length_a   1.000
_cell.length_b   1.000
_cell.length_c   1.000
_cell.angle_alpha   90.00
_cell.angle_beta   90.00
_cell.angle_gamma   90.00
#
_symmetry.space_group_name_H-M   'P 1'
#
loop_
_entity.id
_entity.type
_entity.pdbx_description
1 polymer ?
#
loop_
_entity_poly.entity_id
_entity_poly.type
_entity_poly.pdbx_seq_one_letter_code
_entity_poly.pdbx_strand_id
1 'polypeptide(L)'
;MSAVGWGVGGAAWRWWRRLFAWEEELVEECIDRLSSYFLQDGVSDRWVWKLHPSKVYTVKSAYSYLTASNVNHNEGFDSFLWLKVVPLKVNIFIWRLFLNRLSTKDNLHKRGVLDDSQIMCATLCGKP
;
A
#
# COMPACT_ATOMS: atom_id res chain seq x y z
N MET A 1 -40.30 1.07 2.73
CA MET A 1 -39.19 0.11 2.64
C MET A 1 -37.96 0.87 2.17
N SER A 2 -37.02 1.18 3.06
CA SER A 2 -35.74 1.79 2.64
C SER A 2 -34.89 0.71 2.01
N ALA A 3 -34.49 0.91 0.75
CA ALA A 3 -33.56 0.03 0.08
C ALA A 3 -32.20 0.12 0.80
N VAL A 4 -31.72 -1.03 1.28
CA VAL A 4 -30.35 -1.19 1.79
C VAL A 4 -29.47 -1.27 0.55
N GLY A 5 -29.00 -0.13 0.07
CA GLY A 5 -28.26 -0.06 -1.19
C GLY A 5 -27.48 1.25 -1.33
N TRP A 6 -26.47 1.22 -2.18
CA TRP A 6 -25.58 2.35 -2.46
C TRP A 6 -26.18 3.42 -3.37
N GLY A 7 -27.31 3.12 -4.04
CA GLY A 7 -27.94 3.99 -5.04
C GLY A 7 -28.69 5.19 -4.47
N VAL A 8 -29.12 6.08 -5.36
CA VAL A 8 -29.87 7.30 -5.04
C VAL A 8 -31.17 6.94 -4.31
N GLY A 9 -31.31 7.38 -3.05
CA GLY A 9 -32.45 7.05 -2.16
C GLY A 9 -32.22 5.85 -1.24
N GLY A 10 -31.08 5.16 -1.36
CA GLY A 10 -30.63 4.17 -0.39
C GLY A 10 -30.16 4.83 0.92
N ALA A 11 -30.32 4.15 2.05
CA ALA A 11 -29.95 4.69 3.35
C ALA A 11 -28.42 4.72 3.62
N ALA A 12 -27.59 4.34 2.64
CA ALA A 12 -26.16 4.12 2.82
C ALA A 12 -25.36 5.41 3.07
N TRP A 13 -25.79 6.55 2.51
CA TRP A 13 -25.04 7.80 2.58
C TRP A 13 -25.87 8.90 3.24
N ARG A 14 -25.31 9.51 4.29
CA ARG A 14 -25.87 10.70 4.94
C ARG A 14 -24.78 11.76 5.06
N TRP A 15 -24.85 12.76 4.20
CA TRP A 15 -23.87 13.84 4.15
C TRP A 15 -24.27 14.97 5.11
N TRP A 16 -23.29 15.55 5.82
CA TRP A 16 -23.53 16.66 6.73
C TRP A 16 -23.87 17.98 6.02
N ARG A 17 -23.43 18.11 4.76
CA ARG A 17 -23.73 19.24 3.86
C ARG A 17 -24.13 18.73 2.48
N ARG A 18 -24.66 19.62 1.63
CA ARG A 18 -24.79 19.36 0.20
C ARG A 18 -23.41 19.17 -0.43
N LEU A 19 -23.30 18.20 -1.32
CA LEU A 19 -22.11 17.95 -2.11
C LEU A 19 -21.94 19.06 -3.14
N PHE A 20 -20.69 19.36 -3.50
CA PHE A 20 -20.39 20.14 -4.70
C PHE A 20 -20.59 19.27 -5.95
N ALA A 21 -20.81 19.88 -7.12
CA ALA A 21 -21.02 19.14 -8.36
C ALA A 21 -19.91 18.10 -8.64
N TRP A 22 -18.63 18.47 -8.42
CA TRP A 22 -17.52 17.54 -8.59
C TRP A 22 -17.49 16.42 -7.53
N GLU A 23 -18.08 16.61 -6.35
CA GLU A 23 -18.21 15.56 -5.34
C GLU A 23 -19.34 14.59 -5.70
N GLU A 24 -20.40 15.08 -6.33
CA GLU A 24 -21.49 14.23 -6.84
C GLU A 24 -20.95 13.31 -7.94
N GLU A 25 -20.18 13.83 -8.89
CA GLU A 25 -19.50 13.02 -9.93
C GLU A 25 -18.60 11.93 -9.32
N LEU A 26 -17.84 12.26 -8.27
CA LEU A 26 -16.99 11.28 -7.57
C LEU A 26 -17.81 10.23 -6.82
N VAL A 27 -18.96 10.60 -6.26
CA VAL A 27 -19.85 9.67 -5.58
C VAL A 27 -20.52 8.74 -6.59
N GLU A 28 -20.93 9.24 -7.76
CA GLU A 28 -21.43 8.39 -8.85
C GLU A 28 -20.40 7.36 -9.28
N GLU A 29 -19.15 7.78 -9.52
CA GLU A 29 -18.05 6.84 -9.85
C GLU A 29 -17.84 5.81 -8.74
N CYS A 30 -17.95 6.23 -7.47
CA CYS A 30 -17.83 5.33 -6.33
C CYS A 30 -18.97 4.30 -6.28
N ILE A 31 -20.22 4.74 -6.48
CA ILE A 31 -21.39 3.87 -6.50
C ILE A 31 -21.28 2.85 -7.65
N ASP A 32 -20.84 3.28 -8.83
CA ASP A 32 -20.62 2.39 -9.97
C ASP A 32 -19.58 1.31 -9.65
N ARG A 33 -18.48 1.68 -9.00
CA ARG A 33 -17.47 0.69 -8.55
C ARG A 33 -18.04 -0.26 -7.50
N LEU A 34 -18.82 0.25 -6.55
CA LEU A 34 -19.43 -0.53 -5.47
C LEU A 34 -20.56 -1.44 -5.95
N SER A 35 -21.23 -1.10 -7.05
CA SER A 35 -22.32 -1.90 -7.62
C SER A 35 -21.92 -3.34 -7.96
N SER A 36 -20.61 -3.55 -8.21
CA SER A 36 -20.04 -4.88 -8.48
C SER A 36 -19.89 -5.77 -7.24
N TYR A 37 -20.16 -5.24 -6.04
CA TYR A 37 -20.00 -5.95 -4.77
C TYR A 37 -21.34 -6.12 -4.04
N PHE A 38 -21.58 -7.32 -3.53
CA PHE A 38 -22.72 -7.63 -2.68
C PHE A 38 -22.26 -7.79 -1.23
N LEU A 39 -22.86 -7.00 -0.33
CA LEU A 39 -22.62 -7.12 1.10
C LEU A 39 -23.25 -8.41 1.63
N GLN A 40 -22.52 -9.14 2.47
CA GLN A 40 -23.01 -10.37 3.10
C GLN A 40 -23.51 -10.03 4.50
N ASP A 41 -24.81 -10.17 4.72
CA ASP A 41 -25.41 -9.89 6.03
C ASP A 41 -24.92 -10.90 7.08
N GLY A 42 -24.63 -10.40 8.29
CA GLY A 42 -24.11 -11.21 9.41
C GLY A 42 -22.64 -11.66 9.29
N VAL A 43 -21.90 -11.25 8.25
CA VAL A 43 -20.48 -11.59 8.09
C VAL A 43 -19.60 -10.40 8.47
N SER A 44 -18.63 -10.62 9.36
CA SER A 44 -17.65 -9.59 9.74
C SER A 44 -16.60 -9.38 8.65
N ASP A 45 -16.27 -8.13 8.38
CA ASP A 45 -15.22 -7.75 7.44
C ASP A 45 -13.86 -8.31 7.84
N ARG A 46 -13.09 -8.74 6.85
CA ARG A 46 -11.72 -9.25 7.04
C ARG A 46 -10.79 -8.81 5.92
N TRP A 47 -9.53 -8.60 6.28
CA TRP A 47 -8.46 -8.38 5.31
C TRP A 47 -8.20 -9.66 4.51
N VAL A 48 -8.16 -9.55 3.19
CA VAL A 48 -7.91 -10.66 2.26
C VAL A 48 -6.66 -10.38 1.45
N TRP A 49 -5.69 -11.29 1.54
CA TRP A 49 -4.46 -11.21 0.77
C TRP A 49 -4.64 -11.80 -0.62
N LYS A 50 -4.85 -10.93 -1.63
CA LYS A 50 -5.13 -11.36 -3.02
C LYS A 50 -3.93 -11.99 -3.73
N LEU A 51 -2.71 -11.78 -3.24
CA LEU A 51 -1.47 -12.22 -3.89
C LEU A 51 -1.08 -13.67 -3.53
N HIS A 52 -1.91 -14.39 -2.79
CA HIS A 52 -1.68 -15.80 -2.46
C HIS A 52 -3.00 -16.59 -2.42
N PRO A 53 -3.03 -17.85 -2.92
CA PRO A 53 -4.26 -18.66 -2.94
C PRO A 53 -4.91 -18.87 -1.56
N SER A 54 -4.10 -18.90 -0.50
CA SER A 54 -4.61 -19.05 0.88
C SER A 54 -5.43 -17.86 1.36
N LYS A 55 -5.41 -16.72 0.64
CA LYS A 55 -6.08 -15.46 1.03
C LYS A 55 -5.58 -14.86 2.35
N VAL A 56 -4.54 -15.43 2.94
CA VAL A 56 -3.94 -15.00 4.20
C VAL A 56 -2.60 -14.34 3.93
N TYR A 57 -2.37 -13.19 4.57
CA TYR A 57 -1.09 -12.51 4.52
C TYR A 57 -0.04 -13.27 5.32
N THR A 58 1.10 -13.56 4.68
CA THR A 58 2.32 -13.98 5.36
C THR A 58 3.51 -13.24 4.77
N VAL A 59 4.53 -12.97 5.60
CA VAL A 59 5.80 -12.38 5.14
C VAL A 59 6.39 -13.21 4.01
N LYS A 60 6.33 -14.55 4.12
CA LYS A 60 6.78 -15.49 3.10
C LYS A 60 6.05 -15.29 1.77
N SER A 61 4.72 -15.22 1.77
CA SER A 61 3.94 -15.03 0.54
C SER A 61 4.19 -13.66 -0.10
N ALA A 62 4.36 -12.62 0.71
CA ALA A 62 4.65 -11.28 0.22
C ALA A 62 6.05 -11.23 -0.42
N TYR A 63 7.05 -11.76 0.27
CA TYR A 63 8.41 -11.83 -0.25
C TYR A 63 8.50 -12.65 -1.54
N SER A 64 7.87 -13.84 -1.56
CA SER A 64 7.84 -14.69 -2.75
C SER A 64 7.22 -13.98 -3.95
N TYR A 65 6.15 -13.20 -3.76
CA TYR A 65 5.54 -12.43 -4.83
C TYR A 65 6.46 -11.32 -5.33
N LEU A 66 7.02 -10.51 -4.42
CA LEU A 66 7.91 -9.39 -4.76
C LEU A 66 9.19 -9.84 -5.46
N THR A 67 9.76 -10.98 -5.05
CA THR A 67 10.98 -11.52 -5.66
C THR A 67 10.73 -12.26 -6.97
N ALA A 68 9.54 -12.84 -7.17
CA ALA A 68 9.18 -13.47 -8.44
C ALA A 68 8.84 -12.45 -9.54
N SER A 69 8.42 -11.24 -9.15
CA SER A 69 8.05 -10.17 -10.06
C SER A 69 9.27 -9.32 -10.47
N ASN A 70 9.71 -9.43 -11.73
CA ASN A 70 10.64 -8.47 -12.37
C ASN A 70 9.94 -7.13 -12.67
N VAL A 71 9.19 -6.59 -11.71
CA VAL A 71 8.50 -5.31 -11.87
C VAL A 71 9.54 -4.20 -11.73
N ASN A 72 9.59 -3.30 -12.70
CA ASN A 72 10.36 -2.07 -12.60
C ASN A 72 9.68 -1.19 -11.54
N HIS A 73 10.12 -1.29 -10.29
CA HIS A 73 9.50 -0.61 -9.14
C HIS A 73 9.66 0.93 -9.15
N ASN A 74 10.27 1.49 -10.19
CA ASN A 74 10.49 2.92 -10.33
C ASN A 74 9.31 3.65 -10.99
N GLU A 75 8.40 2.94 -11.66
CA GLU A 75 7.24 3.58 -12.29
C GLU A 75 6.11 3.78 -11.26
N GLY A 76 5.84 5.04 -10.90
CA GLY A 76 4.62 5.42 -10.19
C GLY A 76 4.66 5.37 -8.66
N PHE A 77 5.82 5.21 -8.01
CA PHE A 77 5.89 5.19 -6.53
C PHE A 77 5.38 6.49 -5.89
N ASP A 78 5.49 7.63 -6.59
CA ASP A 78 4.98 8.93 -6.14
C ASP A 78 3.47 8.92 -5.84
N SER A 79 2.71 8.08 -6.55
CA SER A 79 1.26 7.94 -6.36
C SER A 79 0.88 7.26 -5.03
N PHE A 80 1.77 6.41 -4.49
CA PHE A 80 1.55 5.67 -3.25
C PHE A 80 2.26 6.29 -2.04
N LEU A 81 3.24 7.17 -2.28
CA LEU A 81 4.12 7.73 -1.25
C LEU A 81 3.39 8.60 -0.22
N TRP A 82 2.16 9.03 -0.51
CA TRP A 82 1.40 9.97 0.33
C TRP A 82 0.00 9.47 0.68
N LEU A 83 -0.18 8.15 0.79
CA LEU A 83 -1.40 7.58 1.33
C LEU A 83 -1.61 8.07 2.77
N LYS A 84 -2.69 8.83 3.01
CA LYS A 84 -3.05 9.37 4.33
C LYS A 84 -3.26 8.29 5.39
N VAL A 85 -3.59 7.07 4.96
CA VAL A 85 -3.77 5.89 5.82
C VAL A 85 -2.44 5.39 6.40
N VAL A 86 -1.32 5.70 5.74
CA VAL A 86 0.01 5.23 6.13
C VAL A 86 0.69 6.26 7.04
N PRO A 87 1.24 5.86 8.21
CA PRO A 87 1.96 6.79 9.07
C PRO A 87 3.10 7.50 8.34
N LEU A 88 3.27 8.80 8.58
CA LEU A 88 4.27 9.63 7.89
C LEU A 88 5.70 9.07 7.95
N LYS A 89 6.08 8.45 9.07
CA LYS A 89 7.39 7.78 9.23
C LYS A 89 7.64 6.68 8.19
N VAL A 90 6.59 5.94 7.82
CA VAL A 90 6.65 4.87 6.82
C VAL A 90 6.77 5.48 5.43
N ASN A 91 6.00 6.52 5.13
CA ASN A 91 6.11 7.25 3.86
C ASN A 91 7.52 7.83 3.65
N ILE A 92 8.08 8.50 4.67
CA ILE A 92 9.46 9.03 4.62
C ILE A 92 10.48 7.91 4.42
N PHE A 93 10.31 6.77 5.10
CA PHE A 93 11.21 5.63 4.95
C PHE A 93 11.19 5.08 3.51
N ILE A 94 10.00 4.85 2.96
CA ILE A 94 9.80 4.36 1.59
C ILE A 94 10.35 5.36 0.56
N TRP A 95 10.13 6.66 0.77
CA TRP A 95 10.68 7.71 -0.10
C TRP A 95 12.21 7.69 -0.13
N ARG A 96 12.83 7.57 1.05
CA ARG A 96 14.29 7.43 1.16
C ARG A 96 14.78 6.12 0.53
N LEU A 97 14.01 5.04 0.62
CA LEU A 97 14.34 3.76 -0.01
C LEU A 97 14.41 3.91 -1.53
N PHE A 98 13.38 4.46 -2.16
CA PHE A 98 13.32 4.62 -3.62
C PHE A 98 14.38 5.58 -4.17
N LEU A 99 14.73 6.63 -3.42
CA LEU A 99 15.83 7.52 -3.79
C LEU A 99 17.22 6.95 -3.51
N ASN A 100 17.32 5.71 -3.00
CA ASN A 100 18.55 5.11 -2.51
C ASN A 100 19.30 6.02 -1.52
N ARG A 101 18.56 6.60 -0.57
CA ARG A 101 19.05 7.56 0.44
C ARG A 101 19.00 7.03 1.87
N LEU A 102 18.68 5.74 2.06
CA LEU A 102 18.82 5.10 3.37
C LEU A 102 20.29 5.05 3.79
N SER A 103 20.54 5.13 5.10
CA SER A 103 21.86 5.01 5.70
C SER A 103 22.34 3.55 5.71
N THR A 104 22.36 2.92 4.54
CA THR A 104 23.00 1.62 4.34
C THR A 104 24.51 1.82 4.33
N LYS A 105 25.25 0.73 4.57
CA LYS A 105 26.71 0.72 4.59
C LYS A 105 27.30 1.32 3.32
N ASP A 106 26.77 0.91 2.17
CA ASP A 106 27.18 1.39 0.86
C ASP A 106 26.94 2.90 0.68
N ASN A 107 25.79 3.41 1.15
CA ASN A 107 25.47 4.83 1.02
C ASN A 107 26.26 5.71 1.99
N LEU A 108 26.64 5.18 3.16
CA LEU A 108 27.53 5.87 4.10
C LEU A 108 28.96 5.92 3.58
N HIS A 109 29.44 4.83 2.98
CA HIS A 109 30.75 4.81 2.32
C HIS A 109 30.81 5.76 1.12
N LYS A 110 29.81 5.75 0.23
CA LYS A 110 29.71 6.71 -0.90
C LYS A 110 29.72 8.18 -0.46
N ARG A 111 29.36 8.47 0.79
CA ARG A 111 29.38 9.82 1.38
C ARG A 111 30.67 10.14 2.14
N GLY A 112 31.64 9.22 2.19
CA GLY A 112 32.89 9.38 2.94
C GLY A 112 32.71 9.33 4.46
N VAL A 113 31.58 8.80 4.96
CA VAL A 113 31.33 8.64 6.41
C VAL A 113 32.00 7.38 6.95
N LEU A 114 32.07 6.33 6.14
CA LEU A 114 32.77 5.08 6.45
C LEU A 114 34.01 4.94 5.57
N ASP A 115 35.07 4.39 6.14
CA ASP A 115 36.30 4.01 5.44
C ASP A 115 36.21 2.58 4.86
N ASP A 116 37.09 2.23 3.92
CA ASP A 116 37.13 0.91 3.25
C ASP A 116 37.25 -0.26 4.24
N SER A 117 38.02 -0.05 5.31
CA SER A 117 38.17 -1.00 6.41
C SER A 117 36.85 -1.30 7.15
N GLN A 118 35.92 -0.35 7.13
CA GLN A 118 34.64 -0.44 7.83
C GLN A 118 33.55 -1.04 6.95
N ILE A 119 33.68 -1.03 5.62
CA ILE A 119 32.71 -1.63 4.66
C ILE A 119 32.71 -3.15 4.72
N MET A 120 33.83 -3.76 5.05
CA MET A 120 33.91 -5.22 5.15
C MET A 120 33.03 -5.69 6.32
N CYS A 121 32.07 -6.57 6.05
CA CYS A 121 31.35 -7.23 7.14
C CYS A 121 32.32 -8.18 7.84
N ALA A 122 32.58 -7.95 9.13
CA ALA A 122 33.24 -8.94 9.95
C ALA A 122 32.36 -10.21 9.97
N THR A 123 32.88 -11.29 9.39
CA THR A 123 32.39 -12.68 9.42
C THR A 123 31.18 -13.06 8.55
N LEU A 124 31.48 -13.90 7.54
CA LEU A 124 30.90 -15.24 7.33
C LEU A 124 29.38 -15.44 7.56
N CYS A 125 28.52 -14.70 6.87
CA CYS A 125 27.13 -15.15 6.72
C CYS A 125 26.98 -15.90 5.40
N GLY A 126 26.74 -17.21 5.49
CA GLY A 126 26.52 -18.10 4.35
C GLY A 126 27.79 -18.77 3.82
N LYS A 127 28.40 -19.66 4.62
CA LYS A 127 28.97 -20.87 4.04
C LYS A 127 27.86 -21.94 3.99
N PRO A 128 27.79 -22.78 2.94
CA PRO A 128 26.84 -23.88 2.90
C PRO A 128 26.99 -24.81 4.10
#